data_AF-A0A1Q3GKF4-F1
#
_entry.id   AF-A0A1Q3GKF4-F1
#
_cell.length_a   1.000
_cell.length_b   1.000
_cell.length_c   1.000
_cell.angle_alpha   90.00
_cell.angle_beta   90.00
_cell.angle_gamma   90.00
#
_symmetry.space_group_name_H-M   'P 1'
#
loop_
_entity.id
_entity.type
_entity.pdbx_description
1 polymer ?
#
loop_
_entity_poly.entity_id
_entity_poly.type
_entity_poly.pdbx_seq_one_letter_code
_entity_poly.pdbx_strand_id
1 'polypeptide(L)'
;MKQKYTSYLLLIALTVMLLVLPKTEVTAQNKPIVSDDYAHKFFAGKINGRWKIMMTLNKRKRGKSDKNSLTGYYYYKRTKGYLRLNGTWKANGSILAEEKALQNGKWVKTGAFAGRFDAATKQIMGTWTSADGKKSYSFEAKENYRGGMPVEMLYIDEANVLGKESPRGVTIAFLYPRLKGGEVANKINQFIKERLLKNPEQRIKKFVKSFVDFKKENGDNNVFFDEENLITIEANEKNILTLAYNQNGFTGGAHGYYNSSYYTFNLRTGKLIQKEDLWYPGAEAAVQSLVVKQIRKDAQLKPNESLSKVGINSDKPPLAQNFYFRPDGIAFYYNVYEIGPYAVGPRLTVIPYNKVKRYIQRRVGLRSYMR
;
A
#
# COMPACT_ATOMS: atom_id res chain seq x y z
N MET A 1 87.77 -14.90 -44.08
CA MET A 1 87.71 -14.98 -42.61
C MET A 1 86.28 -15.37 -42.24
N LYS A 2 85.97 -16.68 -42.09
CA LYS A 2 85.87 -17.41 -40.81
C LYS A 2 85.23 -16.57 -39.68
N GLN A 3 83.97 -16.86 -39.31
CA GLN A 3 83.71 -17.65 -38.11
C GLN A 3 82.26 -18.18 -38.09
N LYS A 4 82.14 -19.49 -37.91
CA LYS A 4 80.90 -20.24 -37.65
C LYS A 4 80.55 -20.10 -36.17
N TYR A 5 79.27 -19.91 -35.84
CA TYR A 5 78.68 -20.43 -34.60
C TYR A 5 77.23 -20.85 -34.84
N THR A 6 77.03 -22.16 -34.96
CA THR A 6 75.77 -22.87 -34.71
C THR A 6 75.55 -22.95 -33.20
N SER A 7 74.34 -22.68 -32.71
CA SER A 7 73.81 -23.22 -31.44
C SER A 7 72.32 -22.94 -31.22
N TYR A 8 71.56 -24.05 -31.14
CA TYR A 8 70.39 -24.34 -30.32
C TYR A 8 69.06 -23.57 -30.47
N LEU A 9 68.05 -24.34 -30.93
CA LEU A 9 66.64 -24.18 -30.63
C LEU A 9 66.41 -23.95 -29.12
N LEU A 10 65.60 -22.96 -28.79
CA LEU A 10 64.69 -23.04 -27.64
C LEU A 10 63.35 -22.42 -28.03
N LEU A 11 62.36 -23.29 -28.27
CA LEU A 11 60.96 -22.93 -28.45
C LEU A 11 60.42 -22.55 -27.07
N ILE A 12 60.23 -21.26 -26.79
CA ILE A 12 59.44 -20.83 -25.63
C ILE A 12 58.01 -20.62 -26.13
N ALA A 13 57.19 -21.67 -26.00
CA ALA A 13 55.75 -21.56 -26.12
C ALA A 13 55.24 -20.77 -24.90
N LEU A 14 54.93 -19.49 -25.10
CA LEU A 14 54.26 -18.67 -24.09
C LEU A 14 52.77 -19.03 -24.12
N THR A 15 52.36 -20.05 -23.35
CA THR A 15 50.95 -20.33 -23.09
C THR A 15 50.39 -19.20 -22.21
N VAL A 16 49.79 -18.20 -22.84
CA VAL A 16 48.90 -17.26 -22.16
C VAL A 16 47.65 -18.02 -21.77
N MET A 17 47.67 -18.61 -20.57
CA MET A 17 46.46 -19.11 -19.93
C MET A 17 45.66 -17.88 -19.48
N LEU A 18 44.87 -17.32 -20.40
CA LEU A 18 43.82 -16.37 -20.06
C LEU A 18 42.83 -17.10 -19.16
N LEU A 19 42.97 -16.88 -17.85
CA LEU A 19 41.92 -17.11 -16.88
C LEU A 19 40.73 -16.24 -17.29
N VAL A 20 39.85 -16.81 -18.13
CA VAL A 20 38.52 -16.28 -18.36
C VAL A 20 37.76 -16.54 -17.06
N LEU A 21 37.87 -15.61 -16.12
CA LEU A 21 36.91 -15.51 -15.03
C LEU A 21 35.54 -15.32 -15.70
N PRO A 22 34.52 -16.13 -15.37
CA PRO A 22 33.19 -15.90 -15.90
C PRO A 22 32.76 -14.51 -15.43
N LYS A 23 32.56 -13.60 -16.40
CA LYS A 23 31.73 -12.42 -16.18
C LYS A 23 30.35 -12.91 -15.81
N THR A 24 30.10 -13.09 -14.53
CA THR A 24 28.74 -13.02 -14.01
C THR A 24 28.34 -11.56 -14.09
N GLU A 25 27.93 -11.13 -15.29
CA GLU A 25 27.04 -10.00 -15.43
C GLU A 25 25.76 -10.40 -14.69
N VAL A 26 25.67 -10.00 -13.43
CA VAL A 26 24.37 -9.83 -12.77
C VAL A 26 23.72 -8.67 -13.50
N THR A 27 23.11 -8.95 -14.65
CA THR A 27 22.35 -7.98 -15.43
C THR A 27 21.23 -7.48 -14.55
N ALA A 28 21.22 -6.18 -14.24
CA ALA A 28 20.09 -5.52 -13.61
C ALA A 28 18.81 -5.95 -14.34
N GLN A 29 17.90 -6.61 -13.63
CA GLN A 29 16.62 -6.96 -14.21
C GLN A 29 15.81 -5.67 -14.19
N ASN A 30 15.84 -4.92 -15.29
CA ASN A 30 15.01 -3.74 -15.55
C ASN A 30 13.53 -4.11 -15.69
N LYS A 31 13.01 -4.91 -14.75
CA LYS A 31 11.63 -5.39 -14.71
C LYS A 31 11.17 -5.45 -13.25
N PRO A 32 9.94 -5.01 -12.96
CA PRO A 32 9.32 -5.22 -11.66
C PRO A 32 9.27 -6.70 -11.30
N ILE A 33 9.62 -7.01 -10.05
CA ILE A 33 9.54 -8.37 -9.51
C ILE A 33 8.22 -8.57 -8.77
N VAL A 34 7.69 -9.80 -8.80
CA VAL A 34 6.58 -10.16 -7.91
C VAL A 34 7.12 -10.19 -6.49
N SER A 35 6.48 -9.45 -5.59
CA SER A 35 6.94 -9.37 -4.22
C SER A 35 6.30 -10.45 -3.35
N ASP A 36 7.13 -11.32 -2.78
CA ASP A 36 6.71 -12.23 -1.71
C ASP A 36 6.59 -11.52 -0.36
N ASP A 37 7.16 -10.32 -0.24
CA ASP A 37 7.16 -9.49 0.97
C ASP A 37 5.86 -8.67 1.12
N TYR A 38 5.08 -8.53 0.03
CA TYR A 38 3.83 -7.79 0.03
C TYR A 38 2.69 -8.63 -0.54
N ALA A 39 1.59 -8.74 0.19
CA ALA A 39 0.38 -9.40 -0.28
C ALA A 39 -0.85 -8.68 0.25
N HIS A 40 -1.93 -8.68 -0.54
CA HIS A 40 -3.24 -8.22 -0.12
C HIS A 40 -4.29 -9.22 -0.58
N LYS A 41 -4.87 -9.97 0.35
CA LYS A 41 -5.73 -11.13 0.05
C LYS A 41 -7.02 -11.10 0.88
N PHE A 42 -8.11 -11.51 0.24
CA PHE A 42 -9.43 -11.63 0.86
C PHE A 42 -9.83 -13.09 0.98
N PHE A 43 -10.32 -13.46 2.14
CA PHE A 43 -10.73 -14.82 2.44
C PHE A 43 -12.18 -14.87 2.93
N ALA A 44 -12.90 -15.90 2.50
CA ALA A 44 -14.17 -16.29 3.08
C ALA A 44 -14.00 -17.64 3.76
N GLY A 45 -14.51 -17.77 4.98
CA GLY A 45 -14.24 -18.94 5.80
C GLY A 45 -15.23 -19.16 6.91
N LYS A 46 -14.86 -20.06 7.82
CA LYS A 46 -15.61 -20.37 9.03
C LYS A 46 -14.65 -20.61 10.19
N ILE A 47 -15.12 -20.25 11.39
CA ILE A 47 -14.54 -20.70 12.66
C ILE A 47 -15.51 -21.74 13.25
N ASN A 48 -14.97 -22.83 13.81
CA ASN A 48 -15.72 -23.94 14.41
C ASN A 48 -16.78 -24.56 13.46
N GLY A 49 -16.52 -24.58 12.15
CA GLY A 49 -17.48 -25.06 11.13
C GLY A 49 -18.80 -24.28 11.02
N ARG A 50 -19.03 -23.29 11.90
CA ARG A 50 -20.33 -22.63 12.12
C ARG A 50 -20.27 -21.14 11.83
N TRP A 51 -19.29 -20.43 12.38
CA TRP A 51 -19.26 -18.97 12.35
C TRP A 51 -18.62 -18.49 11.05
N LYS A 52 -19.45 -18.09 10.10
CA LYS A 52 -18.99 -17.59 8.80
C LYS A 52 -18.25 -16.25 8.96
N ILE A 53 -17.02 -16.20 8.48
CA ILE A 53 -16.15 -15.02 8.53
C ILE A 53 -15.77 -14.51 7.14
N MET A 54 -15.38 -13.25 7.10
CA MET A 54 -14.64 -12.61 6.02
C MET A 54 -13.38 -11.98 6.58
N MET A 55 -12.26 -12.14 5.91
CA MET A 55 -10.95 -11.71 6.39
C MET A 55 -10.17 -11.03 5.28
N THR A 56 -9.59 -9.87 5.59
CA THR A 56 -8.64 -9.17 4.73
C THR A 56 -7.27 -9.22 5.40
N LEU A 57 -6.29 -9.81 4.73
CA LEU A 57 -4.92 -9.93 5.21
C LEU A 57 -3.97 -9.14 4.31
N ASN A 58 -3.10 -8.38 4.95
CA ASN A 58 -2.00 -7.66 4.34
C ASN A 58 -0.69 -8.23 4.87
N LYS A 59 0.16 -8.75 3.98
CA LYS A 59 1.58 -8.95 4.28
C LYS A 59 2.33 -7.69 3.87
N ARG A 60 3.21 -7.19 4.72
CA ARG A 60 4.04 -6.01 4.44
C ARG A 60 5.45 -6.23 4.97
N LYS A 61 6.43 -5.78 4.20
CA LYS A 61 7.77 -5.48 4.71
C LYS A 61 7.82 -4.06 5.26
N ARG A 62 8.36 -3.91 6.47
CA ARG A 62 8.63 -2.63 7.14
C ARG A 62 10.13 -2.54 7.41
N GLY A 63 10.80 -1.62 6.72
CA GLY A 63 12.24 -1.47 6.79
C GLY A 63 13.01 -2.74 6.39
N LYS A 64 14.25 -2.87 6.87
CA LYS A 64 15.15 -3.99 6.51
C LYS A 64 14.85 -5.28 7.28
N SER A 65 14.25 -5.19 8.48
CA SER A 65 14.13 -6.31 9.43
C SER A 65 12.72 -6.92 9.57
N ASP A 66 11.63 -6.15 9.44
CA ASP A 66 10.27 -6.67 9.60
C ASP A 66 9.67 -7.08 8.25
N LYS A 67 10.11 -8.23 7.71
CA LYS A 67 9.68 -8.75 6.39
C LYS A 67 8.37 -9.53 6.41
N ASN A 68 7.87 -9.87 7.59
CA ASN A 68 6.74 -10.79 7.75
C ASN A 68 5.55 -10.14 8.44
N SER A 69 5.51 -8.82 8.55
CA SER A 69 4.43 -8.09 9.20
C SER A 69 3.09 -8.45 8.56
N LEU A 70 2.15 -8.96 9.37
CA LEU A 70 0.77 -9.16 8.98
C LEU A 70 -0.11 -8.12 9.67
N THR A 71 -0.92 -7.44 8.89
CA THR A 71 -2.02 -6.63 9.38
C THR A 71 -3.30 -7.02 8.67
N GLY A 72 -4.44 -6.79 9.30
CA GLY A 72 -5.70 -7.11 8.66
C GLY A 72 -6.88 -6.79 9.53
N TYR A 73 -8.02 -7.24 9.06
CA TYR A 73 -9.24 -7.26 9.84
C TYR A 73 -10.10 -8.44 9.39
N TYR A 74 -11.00 -8.86 10.26
CA TYR A 74 -12.03 -9.81 9.89
C TYR A 74 -13.36 -9.46 10.56
N TYR A 75 -14.46 -9.99 10.02
CA TYR A 75 -15.79 -9.79 10.57
C TYR A 75 -16.64 -11.05 10.37
N TYR A 76 -17.57 -11.28 11.29
CA TYR A 76 -18.58 -12.32 11.13
C TYR A 76 -19.69 -11.82 10.22
N LYS A 77 -20.18 -12.66 9.31
CA LYS A 77 -21.26 -12.25 8.37
C LYS A 77 -22.55 -11.78 9.05
N ARG A 78 -22.79 -12.24 10.28
CA ARG A 78 -24.04 -11.98 11.02
C ARG A 78 -23.93 -10.83 12.02
N THR A 79 -22.72 -10.33 12.31
CA THR A 79 -22.53 -9.26 13.30
C THR A 79 -22.03 -7.98 12.63
N LYS A 80 -22.34 -6.83 13.23
CA LYS A 80 -21.78 -5.53 12.82
C LYS A 80 -20.49 -5.31 13.62
N GLY A 81 -19.39 -4.99 12.93
CA GLY A 81 -18.10 -4.67 13.54
C GLY A 81 -16.93 -5.44 12.95
N TYR A 82 -15.77 -4.79 12.86
CA TYR A 82 -14.53 -5.39 12.40
C TYR A 82 -13.63 -5.66 13.61
N LEU A 83 -12.97 -6.81 13.60
CA LEU A 83 -11.92 -7.18 14.53
C LEU A 83 -10.57 -7.01 13.84
N ARG A 84 -9.64 -6.34 14.50
CA ARG A 84 -8.32 -6.05 13.93
C ARG A 84 -7.41 -7.26 14.09
N LEU A 85 -6.58 -7.51 13.09
CA LEU A 85 -5.56 -8.55 13.08
C LEU A 85 -4.17 -7.93 12.99
N ASN A 86 -3.26 -8.39 13.83
CA ASN A 86 -1.84 -8.01 13.83
C ASN A 86 -0.97 -9.23 14.13
N GLY A 87 0.06 -9.48 13.33
CA GLY A 87 1.01 -10.54 13.65
C GLY A 87 2.00 -10.78 12.53
N THR A 88 2.23 -12.04 12.18
CA THR A 88 3.22 -12.45 11.18
C THR A 88 2.65 -13.35 10.10
N TRP A 89 3.13 -13.17 8.87
CA TRP A 89 2.92 -14.06 7.72
C TRP A 89 4.28 -14.38 7.09
N LYS A 90 4.77 -15.58 7.36
CA LYS A 90 6.10 -16.04 6.90
C LYS A 90 6.05 -16.54 5.45
N ALA A 91 7.20 -16.55 4.80
CA ALA A 91 7.36 -17.06 3.42
C ALA A 91 6.91 -18.52 3.25
N ASN A 92 7.08 -19.35 4.28
CA ASN A 92 6.58 -20.74 4.29
C ASN A 92 5.04 -20.85 4.46
N GLY A 93 4.31 -19.74 4.46
CA GLY A 93 2.86 -19.70 4.61
C GLY A 93 2.36 -19.67 6.06
N SER A 94 3.22 -19.84 7.08
CA SER A 94 2.80 -19.76 8.48
C SER A 94 2.24 -18.37 8.83
N ILE A 95 1.08 -18.37 9.48
CA ILE A 95 0.37 -17.17 9.94
C ILE A 95 0.17 -17.25 11.45
N LEU A 96 0.53 -16.17 12.14
CA LEU A 96 0.14 -15.90 13.52
C LEU A 96 -0.49 -14.51 13.54
N ALA A 97 -1.69 -14.36 14.10
CA ALA A 97 -2.36 -13.07 14.15
C ALA A 97 -3.12 -12.89 15.46
N GLU A 98 -2.78 -11.87 16.25
CA GLU A 98 -3.58 -11.43 17.37
C GLU A 98 -4.86 -10.75 16.88
N GLU A 99 -5.98 -11.15 17.47
CA GLU A 99 -7.27 -10.51 17.29
C GLU A 99 -7.49 -9.45 18.36
N LYS A 100 -7.90 -8.25 17.93
CA LYS A 100 -8.25 -7.15 18.81
C LYS A 100 -9.63 -6.59 18.50
N ALA A 101 -10.42 -6.38 19.55
CA ALA A 101 -11.68 -5.66 19.51
C ALA A 101 -11.48 -4.24 20.07
N LEU A 102 -12.22 -3.27 19.53
CA LEU A 102 -12.27 -1.94 20.10
C LEU A 102 -13.24 -1.95 21.29
N GLN A 103 -12.72 -1.73 22.50
CA GLN A 103 -13.48 -1.65 23.74
C GLN A 103 -13.11 -0.36 24.46
N ASN A 104 -14.10 0.49 24.75
CA ASN A 104 -13.89 1.79 25.41
C ASN A 104 -12.76 2.63 24.78
N GLY A 105 -12.71 2.66 23.44
CA GLY A 105 -11.69 3.39 22.67
C GLY A 105 -10.30 2.75 22.63
N LYS A 106 -10.10 1.59 23.27
CA LYS A 106 -8.82 0.86 23.29
C LYS A 106 -8.92 -0.46 22.55
N TRP A 107 -7.85 -0.82 21.83
CA TRP A 107 -7.75 -2.12 21.17
C TRP A 107 -7.33 -3.19 22.18
N VAL A 108 -8.26 -4.05 22.56
CA VAL A 108 -8.06 -5.11 23.55
C VAL A 108 -7.97 -6.45 22.83
N LYS A 109 -6.98 -7.28 23.22
CA LYS A 109 -6.83 -8.64 22.68
C LYS A 109 -8.03 -9.50 23.07
N THR A 110 -8.67 -10.12 22.09
CA THR A 110 -9.84 -11.00 22.28
C THR A 110 -9.60 -12.44 21.81
N GLY A 111 -8.57 -12.66 21.00
CA GLY A 111 -8.17 -13.99 20.57
C GLY A 111 -6.89 -13.97 19.74
N ALA A 112 -6.58 -15.09 19.10
CA ALA A 112 -5.50 -15.21 18.14
C ALA A 112 -5.78 -16.31 17.12
N PHE A 113 -5.30 -16.12 15.90
CA PHE A 113 -5.25 -17.13 14.85
C PHE A 113 -3.83 -17.67 14.72
N ALA A 114 -3.70 -18.99 14.65
CA ALA A 114 -2.49 -19.68 14.25
C ALA A 114 -2.82 -20.65 13.12
N GLY A 115 -2.18 -20.52 11.97
CA GLY A 115 -2.50 -21.35 10.80
C GLY A 115 -1.45 -21.29 9.72
N ARG A 116 -1.77 -21.85 8.56
CA ARG A 116 -0.90 -21.85 7.39
C ARG A 116 -1.70 -21.56 6.13
N PHE A 117 -1.22 -20.60 5.35
CA PHE A 117 -1.69 -20.37 3.98
C PHE A 117 -0.99 -21.34 3.03
N ASP A 118 -1.80 -22.06 2.26
CA ASP A 118 -1.39 -22.91 1.15
C ASP A 118 -1.64 -22.18 -0.17
N ALA A 119 -0.56 -21.88 -0.90
CA ALA A 119 -0.61 -21.16 -2.15
C ALA A 119 -1.25 -21.97 -3.30
N ALA A 120 -1.16 -23.30 -3.27
CA ALA A 120 -1.73 -24.17 -4.30
C ALA A 120 -3.25 -24.23 -4.18
N THR A 121 -3.75 -24.46 -2.96
CA THR A 121 -5.20 -24.54 -2.70
C THR A 121 -5.85 -23.17 -2.46
N LYS A 122 -5.03 -22.13 -2.21
CA LYS A 122 -5.43 -20.77 -1.82
C LYS A 122 -6.27 -20.77 -0.54
N GLN A 123 -5.93 -21.64 0.40
CA GLN A 123 -6.64 -21.82 1.66
C GLN A 123 -5.74 -21.49 2.84
N ILE A 124 -6.36 -21.03 3.92
CA ILE A 124 -5.77 -20.95 5.25
C ILE A 124 -6.51 -21.95 6.12
N MET A 125 -5.76 -22.82 6.77
CA MET A 125 -6.29 -23.71 7.80
C MET A 125 -5.50 -23.51 9.09
N GLY A 126 -6.18 -23.63 10.22
CA GLY A 126 -5.54 -23.54 11.52
C GLY A 126 -6.54 -23.49 12.67
N THR A 127 -6.13 -22.80 13.73
CA THR A 127 -6.87 -22.71 14.98
C THR A 127 -7.02 -21.25 15.39
N TRP A 128 -8.22 -20.90 15.86
CA TRP A 128 -8.48 -19.69 16.61
C TRP A 128 -8.54 -20.04 18.10
N THR A 129 -7.93 -19.21 18.94
CA THR A 129 -7.91 -19.38 20.40
C THR A 129 -8.38 -18.09 21.08
N SER A 130 -9.19 -18.20 22.14
CA SER A 130 -9.61 -17.05 22.95
C SER A 130 -8.44 -16.41 23.69
N ALA A 131 -8.56 -15.13 24.05
CA ALA A 131 -7.49 -14.39 24.73
C ALA A 131 -7.01 -15.04 26.04
N ASP A 132 -7.90 -15.72 26.77
CA ASP A 132 -7.61 -16.46 28.02
C ASP A 132 -7.11 -17.90 27.78
N GLY A 133 -7.02 -18.35 26.52
CA GLY A 133 -6.60 -19.70 26.15
C GLY A 133 -7.64 -20.80 26.39
N LYS A 134 -8.80 -20.51 26.99
CA LYS A 134 -9.77 -21.54 27.42
C LYS A 134 -10.60 -22.11 26.28
N LYS A 135 -10.78 -21.38 25.19
CA LYS A 135 -11.53 -21.82 24.01
C LYS A 135 -10.62 -21.89 22.81
N SER A 136 -10.73 -22.97 22.06
CA SER A 136 -9.95 -23.23 20.86
C SER A 136 -10.83 -23.88 19.81
N TYR A 137 -10.81 -23.36 18.58
CA TYR A 137 -11.65 -23.82 17.49
C TYR A 137 -10.87 -23.88 16.19
N SER A 138 -11.13 -24.89 15.36
CA SER A 138 -10.61 -24.90 14.00
C SER A 138 -11.13 -23.70 13.21
N PHE A 139 -10.30 -23.18 12.30
CA PHE A 139 -10.72 -22.25 11.28
C PHE A 139 -10.21 -22.66 9.91
N GLU A 140 -11.03 -22.40 8.91
CA GLU A 140 -10.72 -22.59 7.51
C GLU A 140 -11.17 -21.35 6.75
N ALA A 141 -10.37 -20.88 5.80
CA ALA A 141 -10.74 -19.77 4.94
C ALA A 141 -10.10 -19.91 3.56
N LYS A 142 -10.87 -19.66 2.50
CA LYS A 142 -10.38 -19.74 1.11
C LYS A 142 -10.43 -18.37 0.46
N GLU A 143 -9.45 -18.07 -0.40
CA GLU A 143 -9.46 -16.82 -1.15
C GLU A 143 -10.81 -16.60 -1.85
N ASN A 144 -11.46 -15.47 -1.57
CA ASN A 144 -12.76 -15.13 -2.12
C ASN A 144 -12.96 -13.60 -2.08
N TYR A 145 -12.93 -12.99 -3.26
CA TYR A 145 -12.90 -11.53 -3.40
C TYR A 145 -14.29 -10.87 -3.43
N ARG A 146 -15.42 -11.61 -3.40
CA ARG A 146 -16.81 -11.07 -3.32
C ARG A 146 -17.09 -9.80 -4.13
N GLY A 147 -16.85 -9.84 -5.44
CA GLY A 147 -17.00 -8.70 -6.34
C GLY A 147 -15.81 -7.75 -6.34
N GLY A 148 -14.74 -8.09 -5.63
CA GLY A 148 -13.37 -7.61 -5.83
C GLY A 148 -12.63 -8.45 -6.87
N MET A 149 -11.36 -8.13 -7.09
CA MET A 149 -10.49 -8.80 -8.05
C MET A 149 -9.23 -9.37 -7.37
N PRO A 150 -8.71 -10.54 -7.82
CA PRO A 150 -7.40 -11.01 -7.39
C PRO A 150 -6.31 -10.03 -7.81
N VAL A 151 -5.32 -9.83 -6.96
CA VAL A 151 -4.27 -8.85 -7.17
C VAL A 151 -2.92 -9.44 -6.81
N GLU A 152 -1.90 -9.04 -7.54
CA GLU A 152 -0.50 -9.37 -7.30
C GLU A 152 0.28 -8.09 -7.07
N MET A 153 1.09 -8.04 -6.02
CA MET A 153 1.89 -6.86 -5.71
C MET A 153 3.23 -6.96 -6.43
N LEU A 154 3.57 -5.94 -7.20
CA LEU A 154 4.83 -5.79 -7.90
C LEU A 154 5.69 -4.75 -7.19
N TYR A 155 7.00 -5.01 -7.17
CA TYR A 155 7.99 -4.15 -6.52
C TYR A 155 9.13 -3.84 -7.50
N ILE A 156 9.63 -2.60 -7.46
CA ILE A 156 10.83 -2.18 -8.17
C ILE A 156 11.51 -1.08 -7.35
N ASP A 157 12.84 -1.12 -7.27
CA ASP A 157 13.65 -0.16 -6.53
C ASP A 157 14.91 0.21 -7.33
N GLU A 158 15.73 1.10 -6.78
CA GLU A 158 16.98 1.53 -7.40
C GLU A 158 17.97 0.40 -7.61
N ALA A 159 18.05 -0.54 -6.66
CA ALA A 159 18.98 -1.66 -6.74
C ALA A 159 18.61 -2.62 -7.88
N ASN A 160 17.31 -2.85 -8.11
CA ASN A 160 16.83 -3.65 -9.23
C ASN A 160 17.12 -2.99 -10.60
N VAL A 161 17.05 -1.66 -10.68
CA VAL A 161 17.21 -0.90 -11.94
C VAL A 161 18.66 -0.57 -12.27
N LEU A 162 19.49 -0.25 -11.26
CA LEU A 162 20.87 0.21 -11.45
C LEU A 162 21.90 -0.85 -11.08
N GLY A 163 21.52 -1.90 -10.35
CA GLY A 163 22.43 -2.95 -9.90
C GLY A 163 23.58 -2.38 -9.07
N LYS A 164 24.81 -2.75 -9.44
CA LYS A 164 26.05 -2.32 -8.76
C LYS A 164 26.32 -0.81 -8.88
N GLU A 165 25.67 -0.12 -9.82
CA GLU A 165 25.83 1.32 -10.03
C GLU A 165 24.99 2.16 -9.05
N SER A 166 24.10 1.54 -8.27
CA SER A 166 23.32 2.26 -7.27
C SER A 166 24.21 2.83 -6.17
N PRO A 167 24.25 4.17 -5.97
CA PRO A 167 25.06 4.78 -4.92
C PRO A 167 24.58 4.42 -3.52
N ARG A 168 25.47 4.46 -2.54
CA ARG A 168 25.09 4.40 -1.12
C ARG A 168 24.46 5.74 -0.70
N GLY A 169 23.49 5.68 0.22
CA GLY A 169 22.82 6.87 0.75
C GLY A 169 21.64 7.36 -0.07
N VAL A 170 21.25 6.65 -1.14
CA VAL A 170 20.01 6.90 -1.88
C VAL A 170 19.17 5.64 -1.98
N THR A 171 17.87 5.74 -1.72
CA THR A 171 16.91 4.65 -1.92
C THR A 171 15.63 5.17 -2.53
N ILE A 172 15.08 4.49 -3.54
CA ILE A 172 13.78 4.82 -4.11
C ILE A 172 13.05 3.56 -4.52
N ALA A 173 11.84 3.38 -4.00
CA ALA A 173 11.07 2.16 -4.22
C ALA A 173 9.64 2.42 -4.66
N PHE A 174 9.12 1.52 -5.48
CA PHE A 174 7.75 1.49 -5.95
C PHE A 174 7.12 0.14 -5.62
N LEU A 175 5.99 0.17 -4.93
CA LEU A 175 5.12 -0.97 -4.70
C LEU A 175 3.77 -0.69 -5.35
N TYR A 176 3.26 -1.61 -6.16
CA TYR A 176 1.96 -1.39 -6.80
C TYR A 176 1.21 -2.68 -7.14
N PRO A 177 -0.13 -2.62 -7.19
CA PRO A 177 -0.95 -3.77 -7.55
C PRO A 177 -1.00 -3.96 -9.06
N ARG A 178 -0.95 -5.22 -9.49
CA ARG A 178 -1.39 -5.69 -10.79
C ARG A 178 -2.63 -6.56 -10.60
N LEU A 179 -3.78 -6.05 -11.06
CA LEU A 179 -5.03 -6.79 -11.04
C LEU A 179 -5.00 -7.91 -12.07
N LYS A 180 -5.50 -9.08 -11.70
CA LYS A 180 -5.68 -10.23 -12.59
C LYS A 180 -7.15 -10.30 -13.02
N GLY A 181 -7.40 -10.45 -14.32
CA GLY A 181 -8.75 -10.54 -14.87
C GLY A 181 -8.85 -10.07 -16.32
N GLY A 182 -10.07 -9.73 -16.73
CA GLY A 182 -10.38 -9.24 -18.08
C GLY A 182 -10.21 -7.73 -18.25
N GLU A 183 -10.98 -7.16 -19.17
CA GLU A 183 -10.86 -5.76 -19.63
C GLU A 183 -10.85 -4.72 -18.49
N VAL A 184 -11.71 -4.87 -17.49
CA VAL A 184 -11.75 -3.96 -16.34
C VAL A 184 -10.41 -3.94 -15.58
N ALA A 185 -9.80 -5.11 -15.36
CA ALA A 185 -8.50 -5.20 -14.70
C ALA A 185 -7.42 -4.52 -15.55
N ASN A 186 -7.44 -4.72 -16.87
CA ASN A 186 -6.49 -4.09 -17.80
C ASN A 186 -6.58 -2.57 -17.79
N LYS A 187 -7.80 -2.02 -17.81
CA LYS A 187 -8.03 -0.57 -17.74
C LYS A 187 -7.50 0.06 -16.45
N ILE A 188 -7.72 -0.61 -15.31
CA ILE A 188 -7.19 -0.14 -14.02
C ILE A 188 -5.67 -0.27 -13.99
N ASN A 189 -5.11 -1.37 -14.47
CA ASN A 189 -3.65 -1.56 -14.58
C ASN A 189 -3.00 -0.50 -15.47
N GLN A 190 -3.65 -0.10 -16.56
CA GLN A 190 -3.19 0.98 -17.43
C GLN A 190 -3.19 2.32 -16.69
N PHE A 191 -4.27 2.64 -15.97
CA PHE A 191 -4.33 3.83 -15.12
C PHE A 191 -3.18 3.86 -14.10
N ILE A 192 -2.91 2.74 -13.41
CA ILE A 192 -1.80 2.65 -12.45
C ILE A 192 -0.48 2.97 -13.14
N LYS A 193 -0.20 2.35 -14.30
CA LYS A 193 1.06 2.56 -15.03
C LYS A 193 1.24 4.00 -15.53
N GLU A 194 0.21 4.54 -16.18
CA GLU A 194 0.29 5.81 -16.91
C GLU A 194 0.08 7.03 -16.01
N ARG A 195 -0.78 6.92 -14.98
CA ARG A 195 -1.15 8.05 -14.12
C ARG A 195 -0.45 8.04 -12.78
N LEU A 196 -0.24 6.87 -12.18
CA LEU A 196 0.34 6.79 -10.83
C LEU A 196 1.84 6.57 -10.87
N LEU A 197 2.30 5.52 -11.56
CA LEU A 197 3.73 5.17 -11.62
C LEU A 197 4.52 6.16 -12.48
N LYS A 198 4.02 6.47 -13.69
CA LYS A 198 4.65 7.38 -14.66
C LYS A 198 6.12 7.05 -14.95
N ASN A 199 6.35 5.90 -15.58
CA ASN A 199 7.70 5.39 -15.94
C ASN A 199 8.65 5.32 -14.72
N PRO A 200 8.47 4.33 -13.82
CA PRO A 200 9.21 4.25 -12.56
C PRO A 200 10.72 4.14 -12.78
N GLU A 201 11.19 3.43 -13.82
CA GLU A 201 12.62 3.31 -14.12
C GLU A 201 13.27 4.67 -14.38
N GLN A 202 12.62 5.53 -15.17
CA GLN A 202 13.17 6.86 -15.44
C GLN A 202 13.07 7.78 -14.22
N ARG A 203 12.03 7.63 -13.39
CA ARG A 203 11.95 8.34 -12.09
C ARG A 203 13.10 7.95 -11.18
N ILE A 204 13.39 6.64 -11.06
CA ILE A 204 14.52 6.11 -10.29
C ILE A 204 15.84 6.73 -10.78
N LYS A 205 16.11 6.66 -12.08
CA LYS A 205 17.34 7.22 -12.67
C LYS A 205 17.49 8.71 -12.39
N LYS A 206 16.40 9.49 -12.52
CA LYS A 206 16.39 10.93 -12.21
C LYS A 206 16.63 11.21 -10.73
N PHE A 207 15.98 10.46 -9.84
CA PHE A 207 16.13 10.63 -8.40
C PHE A 207 17.56 10.34 -7.94
N VAL A 208 18.14 9.23 -8.40
CA VAL A 208 19.54 8.87 -8.10
C VAL A 208 20.50 9.91 -8.67
N LYS A 209 20.28 10.39 -9.90
CA LYS A 209 21.08 11.49 -10.47
C LYS A 209 21.04 12.73 -9.59
N SER A 210 19.86 13.11 -9.09
CA SER A 210 19.72 14.30 -8.23
C SER A 210 20.50 14.20 -6.92
N PHE A 211 20.56 12.99 -6.33
CA PHE A 211 21.38 12.73 -5.14
C PHE A 211 22.88 12.85 -5.45
N VAL A 212 23.32 12.29 -6.58
CA VAL A 212 24.73 12.37 -7.00
C VAL A 212 25.15 13.81 -7.27
N ASP A 213 24.31 14.59 -7.95
CA ASP A 213 24.59 16.00 -8.22
C ASP A 213 24.64 16.82 -6.91
N PHE A 214 23.68 16.59 -6.00
CA PHE A 214 23.69 17.20 -4.67
C PHE A 214 25.01 16.91 -3.91
N LYS A 215 25.49 15.67 -3.91
CA LYS A 215 26.76 15.28 -3.27
C LYS A 215 27.98 15.94 -3.93
N LYS A 216 27.97 16.16 -5.25
CA LYS A 216 29.04 16.89 -5.94
C LYS A 216 29.08 18.36 -5.51
N GLU A 217 27.93 18.99 -5.37
CA GLU A 217 27.82 20.41 -5.01
C GLU A 217 28.11 20.67 -3.52
N ASN A 218 27.74 19.72 -2.64
CA ASN A 218 27.75 19.93 -1.19
C ASN A 218 28.81 19.10 -0.44
N GLY A 219 29.61 18.31 -1.17
CA GLY A 219 30.58 17.38 -0.59
C GLY A 219 29.94 16.21 0.15
N ASP A 220 30.77 15.37 0.77
CA ASP A 220 30.27 14.24 1.56
C ASP A 220 29.85 14.68 2.97
N ASN A 221 28.56 14.98 3.10
CA ASN A 221 27.93 15.54 4.29
C ASN A 221 27.02 14.55 5.06
N ASN A 222 27.18 13.24 4.87
CA ASN A 222 26.30 12.18 5.45
C ASN A 222 24.79 12.30 5.15
N VAL A 223 24.35 13.25 4.32
CA VAL A 223 22.96 13.37 3.88
C VAL A 223 22.58 12.14 3.04
N PHE A 224 21.38 11.63 3.28
CA PHE A 224 20.75 10.54 2.53
C PHE A 224 19.48 11.04 1.84
N PHE A 225 19.15 10.42 0.71
CA PHE A 225 17.89 10.62 0.00
C PHE A 225 17.06 9.34 0.06
N ASP A 226 15.77 9.45 0.38
CA ASP A 226 14.85 8.33 0.26
C ASP A 226 13.50 8.75 -0.35
N GLU A 227 12.87 7.84 -1.09
CA GLU A 227 11.50 8.00 -1.60
C GLU A 227 10.79 6.64 -1.65
N GLU A 228 9.65 6.48 -0.95
CA GLU A 228 8.77 5.33 -1.14
C GLU A 228 7.47 5.73 -1.84
N ASN A 229 7.12 4.97 -2.87
CA ASN A 229 5.89 5.10 -3.64
C ASN A 229 5.05 3.84 -3.47
N LEU A 230 4.12 3.85 -2.52
CA LEU A 230 3.35 2.68 -2.12
C LEU A 230 1.90 2.80 -2.57
N ILE A 231 1.53 2.09 -3.64
CA ILE A 231 0.15 1.92 -4.07
C ILE A 231 -0.40 0.66 -3.40
N THR A 232 -1.24 0.83 -2.38
CA THR A 232 -1.87 -0.24 -1.62
C THR A 232 -3.38 -0.28 -1.87
N ILE A 233 -4.07 -1.28 -1.32
CA ILE A 233 -5.50 -1.48 -1.49
C ILE A 233 -6.21 -1.20 -0.17
N GLU A 234 -7.15 -0.26 -0.18
CA GLU A 234 -8.00 0.08 0.98
C GLU A 234 -9.33 -0.69 0.96
N ALA A 235 -9.89 -0.88 -0.24
CA ALA A 235 -11.10 -1.66 -0.46
C ALA A 235 -10.99 -2.44 -1.77
N ASN A 236 -11.48 -3.67 -1.80
CA ASN A 236 -11.53 -4.50 -3.00
C ASN A 236 -12.61 -5.56 -2.80
N GLU A 237 -13.84 -5.10 -2.64
CA GLU A 237 -15.01 -5.92 -2.41
C GLU A 237 -16.27 -5.20 -2.90
N LYS A 238 -17.40 -5.93 -3.04
CA LYS A 238 -18.71 -5.35 -3.36
C LYS A 238 -18.71 -4.48 -4.63
N ASN A 239 -17.87 -4.82 -5.60
CA ASN A 239 -17.71 -4.15 -6.89
C ASN A 239 -17.04 -2.77 -6.84
N ILE A 240 -16.26 -2.48 -5.79
CA ILE A 240 -15.34 -1.34 -5.78
C ILE A 240 -13.91 -1.78 -5.51
N LEU A 241 -12.97 -1.02 -6.05
CA LEU A 241 -11.57 -1.07 -5.68
C LEU A 241 -11.13 0.34 -5.28
N THR A 242 -10.61 0.51 -4.09
CA THR A 242 -9.94 1.74 -3.66
C THR A 242 -8.45 1.48 -3.57
N LEU A 243 -7.67 2.19 -4.39
CA LEU A 243 -6.22 2.25 -4.27
C LEU A 243 -5.84 3.44 -3.38
N ALA A 244 -4.91 3.25 -2.46
CA ALA A 244 -4.23 4.32 -1.75
C ALA A 244 -2.82 4.43 -2.29
N TYR A 245 -2.49 5.57 -2.90
CA TYR A 245 -1.13 5.91 -3.29
C TYR A 245 -0.53 6.78 -2.20
N ASN A 246 0.41 6.21 -1.45
CA ASN A 246 1.16 6.90 -0.43
C ASN A 246 2.56 7.20 -0.98
N GLN A 247 2.95 8.46 -0.92
CA GLN A 247 4.30 8.90 -1.24
C GLN A 247 4.93 9.45 0.02
N ASN A 248 6.16 9.07 0.30
CA ASN A 248 6.95 9.70 1.34
C ASN A 248 8.41 9.76 0.90
N GLY A 249 9.18 10.62 1.54
CA GLY A 249 10.61 10.70 1.28
C GLY A 249 11.31 11.84 1.99
N PHE A 250 12.62 11.89 1.81
CA PHE A 250 13.49 12.92 2.34
C PHE A 250 14.62 13.19 1.35
N THR A 251 14.97 14.45 1.15
CA THR A 251 16.00 14.87 0.19
C THR A 251 16.93 15.94 0.79
N GLY A 252 17.25 15.84 2.10
CA GLY A 252 18.25 16.70 2.75
C GLY A 252 17.76 18.05 3.30
N GLY A 253 16.44 18.23 3.50
CA GLY A 253 15.85 19.45 4.06
C GLY A 253 15.60 19.40 5.58
N ALA A 254 14.79 20.33 6.10
CA ALA A 254 14.42 20.37 7.53
C ALA A 254 13.52 19.20 7.97
N HIS A 255 12.71 18.66 7.06
CA HIS A 255 11.86 17.50 7.30
C HIS A 255 11.60 16.73 6.00
N GLY A 256 11.08 15.51 6.11
CA GLY A 256 10.59 14.74 4.96
C GLY A 256 9.28 15.28 4.39
N TYR A 257 8.88 14.76 3.25
CA TYR A 257 7.55 14.99 2.68
C TYR A 257 6.74 13.71 2.70
N TYR A 258 5.42 13.84 2.78
CA TYR A 258 4.52 12.72 2.57
C TYR A 258 3.16 13.20 2.06
N ASN A 259 2.53 12.37 1.24
CA ASN A 259 1.18 12.56 0.77
C ASN A 259 0.45 11.21 0.67
N SER A 260 -0.87 11.27 0.70
CA SER A 260 -1.74 10.14 0.39
C SER A 260 -2.79 10.60 -0.62
N SER A 261 -3.04 9.80 -1.64
CA SER A 261 -4.11 9.99 -2.63
C SER A 261 -4.92 8.70 -2.76
N TYR A 262 -6.25 8.81 -2.86
CA TYR A 262 -7.15 7.68 -2.96
C TYR A 262 -7.89 7.67 -4.29
N TYR A 263 -7.97 6.50 -4.92
CA TYR A 263 -8.60 6.31 -6.23
C TYR A 263 -9.60 5.17 -6.14
N THR A 264 -10.90 5.47 -6.21
CA THR A 264 -11.95 4.45 -6.18
C THR A 264 -12.43 4.12 -7.58
N PHE A 265 -12.37 2.86 -7.98
CA PHE A 265 -12.90 2.33 -9.23
C PHE A 265 -14.17 1.55 -9.02
N ASN A 266 -15.11 1.68 -9.95
CA ASN A 266 -16.25 0.77 -10.08
C ASN A 266 -15.80 -0.49 -10.85
N LEU A 267 -15.71 -1.62 -10.16
CA LEU A 267 -15.21 -2.89 -10.73
C LEU A 267 -16.16 -3.56 -11.73
N ARG A 268 -17.37 -3.04 -11.94
CA ARG A 268 -18.23 -3.48 -13.05
C ARG A 268 -17.87 -2.82 -14.38
N THR A 269 -17.24 -1.65 -14.33
CA THR A 269 -17.01 -0.80 -15.52
C THR A 269 -15.55 -0.38 -15.71
N GLY A 270 -14.71 -0.55 -14.69
CA GLY A 270 -13.34 -0.03 -14.65
C GLY A 270 -13.23 1.49 -14.65
N LYS A 271 -14.33 2.21 -14.45
CA LYS A 271 -14.33 3.68 -14.37
C LYS A 271 -13.88 4.14 -12.99
N LEU A 272 -12.98 5.13 -12.97
CA LEU A 272 -12.65 5.91 -11.77
C LEU A 272 -13.88 6.72 -11.36
N ILE A 273 -14.23 6.67 -10.08
CA ILE A 273 -15.29 7.50 -9.49
C ILE A 273 -14.65 8.83 -9.11
N GLN A 274 -14.96 9.87 -9.87
CA GLN A 274 -14.47 11.22 -9.61
C GLN A 274 -15.47 12.00 -8.75
N LYS A 275 -15.01 13.09 -8.13
CA LYS A 275 -15.84 13.93 -7.24
C LYS A 275 -17.01 14.56 -8.00
N GLU A 276 -16.74 14.98 -9.23
CA GLU A 276 -17.66 15.67 -10.14
C GLU A 276 -18.84 14.78 -10.54
N ASP A 277 -18.60 13.47 -10.63
CA ASP A 277 -19.63 12.47 -10.95
C ASP A 277 -20.41 11.99 -9.72
N LEU A 278 -19.92 12.31 -8.51
CA LEU A 278 -20.43 11.72 -7.28
C LEU A 278 -21.70 12.40 -6.77
N TRP A 279 -21.73 13.72 -6.78
CA TRP A 279 -22.75 14.54 -6.11
C TRP A 279 -23.86 14.97 -7.06
N TYR A 280 -25.11 15.01 -6.63
CA TYR A 280 -26.14 15.74 -7.39
C TYR A 280 -25.73 17.21 -7.56
N PRO A 281 -26.07 17.86 -8.70
CA PRO A 281 -25.80 19.29 -8.88
C PRO A 281 -26.27 20.12 -7.68
N GLY A 282 -25.41 21.03 -7.21
CA GLY A 282 -25.69 21.88 -6.04
C GLY A 282 -25.51 21.23 -4.66
N ALA A 283 -25.24 19.92 -4.58
CA ALA A 283 -25.13 19.23 -3.28
C ALA A 283 -23.78 19.44 -2.57
N GLU A 284 -22.75 19.91 -3.27
CA GLU A 284 -21.38 20.00 -2.73
C GLU A 284 -21.30 20.86 -1.46
N ALA A 285 -21.94 22.03 -1.44
CA ALA A 285 -21.99 22.89 -0.24
C ALA A 285 -22.65 22.21 0.97
N ALA A 286 -23.72 21.43 0.74
CA ALA A 286 -24.37 20.67 1.80
C ALA A 286 -23.45 19.56 2.34
N VAL A 287 -22.70 18.89 1.46
CA VAL A 287 -21.71 17.87 1.85
C VAL A 287 -20.53 18.50 2.60
N GLN A 288 -20.02 19.64 2.15
CA GLN A 288 -18.98 20.40 2.85
C GLN A 288 -19.42 20.78 4.26
N SER A 289 -20.67 21.23 4.44
CA SER A 289 -21.22 21.53 5.76
C SER A 289 -21.26 20.30 6.67
N LEU A 290 -21.62 19.12 6.13
CA LEU A 290 -21.55 17.86 6.88
C LEU A 290 -20.12 17.51 7.30
N VAL A 291 -19.15 17.72 6.41
CA VAL A 291 -17.72 17.50 6.68
C VAL A 291 -17.22 18.40 7.80
N VAL A 292 -17.48 19.71 7.72
CA VAL A 292 -17.10 20.68 8.76
C VAL A 292 -17.72 20.32 10.11
N LYS A 293 -19.02 19.98 10.13
CA LYS A 293 -19.71 19.55 11.34
C LYS A 293 -19.08 18.28 11.94
N GLN A 294 -18.66 17.34 11.09
CA GLN A 294 -18.00 16.13 11.54
C GLN A 294 -16.58 16.41 12.04
N ILE A 295 -15.81 17.28 11.39
CA ILE A 295 -14.48 17.71 11.86
C ILE A 295 -14.56 18.31 13.26
N ARG A 296 -15.55 19.18 13.54
CA ARG A 296 -15.78 19.73 14.89
C ARG A 296 -16.09 18.62 15.88
N LYS A 297 -16.98 17.69 15.51
CA LYS A 297 -17.32 16.55 16.36
C LYS A 297 -16.11 15.66 16.67
N ASP A 298 -15.30 15.33 15.67
CA ASP A 298 -14.11 14.50 15.81
C ASP A 298 -13.07 15.17 16.72
N ALA A 299 -13.00 16.51 16.69
CA ALA A 299 -12.17 17.34 17.56
C ALA A 299 -12.79 17.68 18.93
N GLN A 300 -13.98 17.17 19.25
CA GLN A 300 -14.73 17.51 20.47
C GLN A 300 -15.00 19.02 20.64
N LEU A 301 -15.13 19.74 19.53
CA LEU A 301 -15.50 21.15 19.51
C LEU A 301 -17.02 21.33 19.52
N LYS A 302 -17.49 22.38 20.19
CA LYS A 302 -18.88 22.84 20.09
C LYS A 302 -19.21 23.26 18.65
N PRO A 303 -20.49 23.25 18.22
CA PRO A 303 -20.88 23.48 16.83
C PRO A 303 -20.34 24.76 16.17
N ASN A 304 -20.11 25.81 16.96
CA ASN A 304 -19.66 27.14 16.51
C ASN A 304 -18.24 27.48 16.96
N GLU A 305 -17.51 26.53 17.58
CA GLU A 305 -16.11 26.78 17.93
C GLU A 305 -15.23 26.80 16.68
N SER A 306 -14.28 27.74 16.69
CA SER A 306 -13.35 27.93 15.57
C SER A 306 -12.48 26.70 15.35
N LEU A 307 -12.33 26.30 14.09
CA LEU A 307 -11.45 25.20 13.68
C LEU A 307 -9.95 25.54 13.84
N SER A 308 -9.60 26.81 14.06
CA SER A 308 -8.21 27.20 14.35
C SER A 308 -7.68 26.60 15.65
N LYS A 309 -8.56 26.25 16.60
CA LYS A 309 -8.22 25.52 17.83
C LYS A 309 -7.58 24.16 17.58
N VAL A 310 -7.80 23.59 16.39
CA VAL A 310 -7.17 22.34 15.94
C VAL A 310 -6.27 22.56 14.73
N GLY A 311 -5.80 23.79 14.54
CA GLY A 311 -4.80 24.16 13.54
C GLY A 311 -5.30 24.17 12.09
N ILE A 312 -6.63 24.29 11.88
CA ILE A 312 -7.20 24.45 10.55
C ILE A 312 -7.37 25.95 10.26
N ASN A 313 -6.88 26.41 9.11
CA ASN A 313 -6.73 27.82 8.75
C ASN A 313 -8.06 28.55 8.48
N SER A 314 -9.16 27.82 8.30
CA SER A 314 -10.48 28.37 7.95
C SER A 314 -11.59 27.59 8.65
N ASP A 315 -12.66 28.28 9.06
CA ASP A 315 -13.87 27.66 9.59
C ASP A 315 -14.77 27.01 8.53
N LYS A 316 -14.44 27.21 7.25
CA LYS A 316 -15.10 26.65 6.07
C LYS A 316 -14.04 26.13 5.08
N PRO A 317 -13.20 25.15 5.46
CA PRO A 317 -12.23 24.57 4.54
C PRO A 317 -12.96 23.97 3.33
N PRO A 318 -12.38 24.01 2.13
CA PRO A 318 -13.00 23.43 0.94
C PRO A 318 -13.27 21.94 1.13
N LEU A 319 -14.24 21.39 0.41
CA LEU A 319 -14.48 19.95 0.44
C LEU A 319 -13.24 19.22 -0.12
N ALA A 320 -12.70 18.27 0.65
CA ALA A 320 -11.51 17.51 0.24
C ALA A 320 -11.67 16.95 -1.17
N GLN A 321 -10.63 17.12 -1.98
CA GLN A 321 -10.56 16.48 -3.30
C GLN A 321 -10.24 14.99 -3.16
N ASN A 322 -9.55 14.63 -2.09
CA ASN A 322 -9.15 13.26 -1.80
C ASN A 322 -10.17 12.58 -0.89
N PHE A 323 -10.88 11.59 -1.42
CA PHE A 323 -11.92 10.87 -0.69
C PHE A 323 -11.95 9.39 -1.08
N TYR A 324 -12.54 8.56 -0.21
CA TYR A 324 -12.75 7.16 -0.51
C TYR A 324 -13.91 6.57 0.29
N PHE A 325 -14.40 5.42 -0.18
CA PHE A 325 -15.50 4.72 0.45
C PHE A 325 -14.97 3.73 1.48
N ARG A 326 -15.51 3.83 2.69
CA ARG A 326 -15.31 2.87 3.78
C ARG A 326 -16.63 2.16 4.09
N PRO A 327 -16.60 1.04 4.81
CA PRO A 327 -17.84 0.38 5.24
C PRO A 327 -18.75 1.25 6.12
N ASP A 328 -18.19 2.19 6.88
CA ASP A 328 -18.88 3.06 7.83
C ASP A 328 -19.28 4.44 7.26
N GLY A 329 -18.82 4.81 6.06
CA GLY A 329 -19.13 6.09 5.45
C GLY A 329 -18.18 6.49 4.32
N ILE A 330 -18.24 7.76 3.93
CA ILE A 330 -17.26 8.37 3.01
C ILE A 330 -16.18 9.05 3.84
N ALA A 331 -14.94 8.65 3.62
CA ALA A 331 -13.77 9.30 4.18
C ALA A 331 -13.37 10.49 3.31
N PHE A 332 -13.15 11.64 3.93
CA PHE A 332 -12.55 12.83 3.35
C PHE A 332 -11.19 13.03 3.99
N TYR A 333 -10.14 13.04 3.18
CA TYR A 333 -8.76 13.11 3.62
C TYR A 333 -8.13 14.41 3.12
N TYR A 334 -7.56 15.17 4.04
CA TYR A 334 -6.75 16.33 3.74
C TYR A 334 -5.28 16.02 4.02
N ASN A 335 -4.41 16.24 3.04
CA ASN A 335 -2.97 16.12 3.22
C ASN A 335 -2.44 17.25 4.13
N VAL A 336 -1.19 17.11 4.57
CA VAL A 336 -0.45 18.24 5.16
C VAL A 336 -0.47 19.45 4.22
N TYR A 337 -0.50 20.65 4.79
CA TYR A 337 -0.59 21.93 4.08
C TYR A 337 -1.90 22.23 3.34
N GLU A 338 -2.82 21.27 3.15
CA GLU A 338 -4.08 21.55 2.41
C GLU A 338 -5.03 22.48 3.18
N ILE A 339 -5.15 22.28 4.50
CA ILE A 339 -6.06 23.09 5.34
C ILE A 339 -5.42 23.60 6.63
N GLY A 340 -4.13 23.34 6.83
CA GLY A 340 -3.38 23.68 8.04
C GLY A 340 -1.88 23.39 7.87
N PRO A 341 -1.03 23.87 8.79
CA PRO A 341 0.43 23.68 8.69
C PRO A 341 0.84 22.21 8.89
N TYR A 342 2.05 21.85 8.44
CA TYR A 342 2.60 20.50 8.53
C TYR A 342 2.57 19.89 9.93
N ALA A 343 2.84 20.70 10.97
CA ALA A 343 2.90 20.26 12.36
C ALA A 343 1.57 19.67 12.88
N VAL A 344 0.45 20.04 12.28
CA VAL A 344 -0.88 19.51 12.64
C VAL A 344 -1.12 18.13 12.01
N GLY A 345 -0.35 17.78 10.98
CA GLY A 345 -0.50 16.53 10.23
C GLY A 345 -1.73 16.53 9.31
N PRO A 346 -1.98 15.39 8.63
CA PRO A 346 -3.13 15.23 7.76
C PRO A 346 -4.42 15.10 8.58
N ARG A 347 -5.57 15.36 7.93
CA ARG A 347 -6.89 15.26 8.55
C ARG A 347 -7.76 14.25 7.82
N LEU A 348 -8.25 13.24 8.52
CA LEU A 348 -9.24 12.29 8.02
C LEU A 348 -10.54 12.46 8.81
N THR A 349 -11.66 12.64 8.11
CA THR A 349 -13.00 12.58 8.73
C THR A 349 -13.91 11.67 7.93
N VAL A 350 -14.83 10.98 8.60
CA VAL A 350 -15.74 10.00 7.97
C VAL A 350 -17.18 10.45 8.16
N ILE A 351 -17.89 10.62 7.05
CA ILE A 351 -19.32 10.97 7.06
C ILE A 351 -20.15 9.70 6.91
N PRO A 352 -20.96 9.32 7.92
CA PRO A 352 -21.80 8.13 7.84
C PRO A 352 -22.77 8.17 6.67
N TYR A 353 -22.98 7.02 6.01
CA TYR A 353 -23.84 6.93 4.83
C TYR A 353 -25.27 7.42 5.08
N ASN A 354 -25.82 7.21 6.28
CA ASN A 354 -27.17 7.70 6.61
C ASN A 354 -27.30 9.23 6.53
N LYS A 355 -26.21 10.00 6.64
CA LYS A 355 -26.20 11.47 6.50
C LYS A 355 -25.97 11.94 5.07
N VAL A 356 -25.09 11.25 4.33
CA VAL A 356 -24.57 11.71 3.03
C VAL A 356 -25.23 11.05 1.82
N LYS A 357 -25.81 9.85 1.96
CA LYS A 357 -26.31 9.06 0.82
C LYS A 357 -27.33 9.77 -0.07
N ARG A 358 -28.10 10.70 0.47
CA ARG A 358 -29.11 11.48 -0.29
C ARG A 358 -28.50 12.43 -1.32
N TYR A 359 -27.24 12.80 -1.14
CA TYR A 359 -26.51 13.70 -2.04
C TYR A 359 -25.78 12.97 -3.17
N ILE A 360 -25.72 11.63 -3.11
CA ILE A 360 -24.95 10.80 -4.04
C ILE A 360 -25.81 10.41 -5.24
N GLN A 361 -25.29 10.61 -6.45
CA GLN A 361 -25.97 10.24 -7.67
C GLN A 361 -26.18 8.72 -7.75
N ARG A 362 -27.39 8.28 -8.13
CA ARG A 362 -27.73 6.84 -8.23
C ARG A 362 -26.83 6.08 -9.22
N ARG A 363 -26.41 6.75 -10.30
CA ARG A 363 -25.66 6.15 -11.42
C ARG A 363 -24.22 5.74 -11.09
N VAL A 364 -23.67 6.17 -9.95
CA VAL A 364 -22.30 5.84 -9.52
C VAL A 364 -22.16 4.35 -9.15
N GLY A 365 -23.28 3.65 -8.91
CA GLY A 365 -23.28 2.19 -8.70
C GLY A 365 -22.87 1.76 -7.29
N LEU A 366 -22.79 2.69 -6.33
CA LEU A 366 -22.35 2.44 -4.96
C LEU A 366 -23.43 1.90 -4.02
N ARG A 367 -24.67 1.76 -4.48
CA ARG A 367 -25.82 1.39 -3.63
C ARG A 367 -25.61 0.09 -2.84
N SER A 368 -24.92 -0.90 -3.38
CA SER A 368 -24.62 -2.15 -2.67
C SER A 368 -23.50 -1.99 -1.63
N TYR A 369 -22.66 -0.97 -1.78
CA TYR A 369 -21.56 -0.67 -0.87
C TYR A 369 -22.03 0.13 0.35
N MET A 370 -22.95 1.07 0.14
CA MET A 370 -23.46 2.02 1.16
C MET A 370 -24.59 1.45 2.06
N ARG A 371 -24.83 0.14 2.04
CA ARG A 371 -25.93 -0.53 2.76
C ARG A 371 -25.54 -0.98 4.16
#